data_AF-A0AAV7A8E1-F1
#
_entry.id   AF-A0AAV7A8E1-F1
#
_cell.length_a   1.000
_cell.length_b   1.000
_cell.length_c   1.000
_cell.angle_alpha   90.00
_cell.angle_beta   90.00
_cell.angle_gamma   90.00
#
_symmetry.space_group_name_H-M   'P 1'
#
loop_
_entity.id
_entity.type
_entity.pdbx_description
1 polymer ?
#
loop_
_entity_poly.entity_id
_entity_poly.type
_entity_poly.pdbx_seq_one_letter_code
_entity_poly.pdbx_strand_id
1 'polypeptide(L)'
;MGTSTSAPSTPPTPPTISVNPHSAAAPPSGCPMHQKKPEAPGCPMHKEVPQNAESQSCSGPAHQERAYEFVQCPMRASTKDDIDPSNMMPPPNQTPAPDQPFSLSLNREESKIPRANTDKNWVYPSEQMFWNAMLRKGWKWKEDDLKPEDMSNIIKIHNQNNEQAWTEILKWEALHAK
;
A
#
# COMPACT_ATOMS: atom_id res chain seq x y z
N MET A 1 42.53 47.88 -24.95
CA MET A 1 42.79 47.44 -23.56
C MET A 1 41.43 47.15 -22.92
N GLY A 2 41.02 45.96 -22.50
CA GLY A 2 41.58 44.61 -22.57
C GLY A 2 40.41 43.63 -22.46
N THR A 3 40.45 42.56 -23.26
CA THR A 3 39.47 41.46 -23.24
C THR A 3 39.87 40.47 -22.15
N SER A 4 39.03 40.27 -21.14
CA SER A 4 39.22 39.23 -20.13
C SER A 4 38.51 37.95 -20.59
N THR A 5 39.30 36.96 -21.00
CA THR A 5 38.88 35.60 -21.29
C THR A 5 39.04 34.75 -20.03
N SER A 6 37.92 34.26 -19.49
CA SER A 6 37.91 33.32 -18.36
C SER A 6 38.06 31.89 -18.89
N ALA A 7 39.12 31.20 -18.45
CA ALA A 7 39.38 29.80 -18.80
C ALA A 7 38.56 28.84 -17.91
N PRO A 8 38.14 27.66 -18.41
CA PRO A 8 37.40 26.68 -17.62
C PRO A 8 38.33 25.89 -16.69
N SER A 9 37.93 25.77 -15.42
CA SER A 9 38.61 24.97 -14.40
C SER A 9 38.19 23.50 -14.50
N THR A 10 39.16 22.60 -14.60
CA THR A 10 38.98 21.15 -14.59
C THR A 10 38.73 20.62 -13.16
N PRO A 11 37.84 19.63 -12.96
CA PRO A 11 37.62 19.02 -11.65
C PRO A 11 38.75 18.02 -11.29
N PRO A 12 39.11 17.89 -10.00
CA PRO A 12 40.11 16.92 -9.57
C PRO A 12 39.58 15.49 -9.63
N THR A 13 40.40 14.57 -10.14
CA THR A 13 40.15 13.13 -10.21
C THR A 13 40.30 12.46 -8.83
N PRO A 14 39.47 11.45 -8.50
CA PRO A 14 39.61 10.68 -7.27
C PRO A 14 40.80 9.70 -7.34
N PRO A 15 41.40 9.30 -6.20
CA PRO A 15 42.54 8.40 -6.18
C PRO A 15 42.15 6.98 -6.59
N THR A 16 42.92 6.43 -7.53
CA THR A 16 42.89 5.03 -7.99
C THR A 16 43.28 4.09 -6.85
N ILE A 17 42.37 3.21 -6.43
CA ILE A 17 42.68 2.08 -5.55
C ILE A 17 43.26 0.96 -6.41
N SER A 18 44.53 0.61 -6.15
CA SER A 18 45.20 -0.55 -6.75
C SER A 18 44.48 -1.85 -6.38
N VAL A 19 43.97 -2.55 -7.39
CA VAL A 19 43.43 -3.91 -7.26
C VAL A 19 44.57 -4.88 -7.59
N ASN A 20 45.12 -5.56 -6.57
CA ASN A 20 45.95 -6.74 -6.79
C ASN A 20 45.05 -7.98 -6.92
N PRO A 21 45.24 -8.83 -7.95
CA PRO A 21 44.52 -10.09 -8.06
C PRO A 21 45.21 -11.18 -7.23
N HIS A 22 44.45 -12.25 -6.94
CA HIS A 22 44.81 -13.52 -6.27
C HIS A 22 44.53 -13.60 -4.77
N SER A 23 43.34 -14.12 -4.43
CA SER A 23 43.21 -15.47 -3.87
C SER A 23 41.73 -15.84 -3.71
N ALA A 24 41.28 -16.85 -4.45
CA ALA A 24 39.97 -17.45 -4.27
C ALA A 24 39.94 -18.23 -2.95
N ALA A 25 39.33 -17.65 -1.91
CA ALA A 25 39.03 -18.35 -0.67
C ALA A 25 37.68 -19.06 -0.81
N ALA A 26 37.67 -20.38 -0.64
CA ALA A 26 36.45 -21.19 -0.61
C ALA A 26 35.58 -20.82 0.60
N PRO A 27 34.23 -20.91 0.49
CA PRO A 27 33.33 -20.63 1.61
C PRO A 27 33.44 -21.73 2.69
N PRO A 28 33.27 -21.37 3.98
CA PRO A 28 33.40 -22.32 5.10
C PRO A 28 32.32 -23.40 5.07
N SER A 29 32.73 -24.65 5.29
CA SER A 29 31.86 -25.81 5.41
C SER A 29 31.19 -25.83 6.79
N GLY A 30 29.99 -25.27 6.90
CA GLY A 30 29.29 -25.18 8.18
C GLY A 30 27.79 -24.95 8.12
N CYS A 31 27.12 -25.25 7.00
CA CYS A 31 25.67 -25.19 6.89
C CYS A 31 25.08 -26.61 7.03
N PRO A 32 24.37 -26.95 8.13
CA PRO A 32 23.71 -28.23 8.30
C PRO A 32 22.42 -28.26 7.47
N MET A 33 22.55 -28.43 6.16
CA MET A 33 21.42 -28.56 5.23
C MET A 33 21.40 -29.90 4.47
N HIS A 34 21.87 -30.99 5.11
CA HIS A 34 21.72 -32.35 4.59
C HIS A 34 21.50 -33.39 5.69
N GLN A 35 20.38 -33.32 6.39
CA GLN A 35 19.85 -34.50 7.08
C GLN A 35 18.57 -34.96 6.39
N LYS A 36 18.67 -36.14 5.79
CA LYS A 36 17.59 -36.87 5.14
C LYS A 36 16.50 -37.15 6.19
N LYS A 37 15.28 -36.64 5.98
CA LYS A 37 14.13 -36.91 6.85
C LYS A 37 13.74 -38.39 6.71
N PRO A 38 13.55 -39.15 7.80
CA PRO A 38 13.00 -40.50 7.71
C PRO A 38 11.53 -40.45 7.27
N GLU A 39 11.20 -41.30 6.30
CA GLU A 39 9.84 -41.55 5.81
C GLU A 39 8.99 -42.13 6.95
N ALA A 40 7.87 -41.48 7.25
CA ALA A 40 6.85 -41.99 8.16
C ALA A 40 5.72 -42.66 7.33
N PRO A 41 5.13 -43.75 7.84
CA PRO A 41 4.34 -44.70 7.05
C PRO A 41 2.99 -44.11 6.62
N GLY A 42 2.51 -44.56 5.46
CA GLY A 42 1.26 -44.12 4.87
C GLY A 42 0.05 -44.31 5.77
N CYS A 43 -0.85 -43.33 5.75
CA CYS A 43 -2.13 -43.38 6.46
C CYS A 43 -3.28 -43.27 5.46
N PRO A 44 -4.12 -44.32 5.33
CA PRO A 44 -5.26 -44.38 4.44
C PRO A 44 -6.47 -43.71 5.09
N MET A 45 -7.10 -42.74 4.43
CA MET A 45 -8.34 -42.16 4.94
C MET A 45 -9.28 -41.69 3.82
N HIS A 46 -9.87 -42.65 3.10
CA HIS A 46 -11.24 -42.45 2.65
C HIS A 46 -12.16 -42.82 3.80
N LYS A 47 -12.89 -41.83 4.32
CA LYS A 47 -14.22 -41.99 4.91
C LYS A 47 -14.84 -40.60 5.13
N GLU A 48 -16.05 -40.45 4.66
CA GLU A 48 -16.87 -39.24 4.72
C GLU A 48 -17.56 -39.08 6.10
N VAL A 49 -18.21 -37.90 6.26
CA VAL A 49 -19.30 -37.50 7.20
C VAL A 49 -18.86 -36.84 8.53
N PRO A 50 -19.60 -35.90 9.19
CA PRO A 50 -20.68 -34.95 8.82
C PRO A 50 -20.39 -33.46 9.20
N GLN A 51 -21.36 -32.59 8.89
CA GLN A 51 -21.46 -31.18 9.29
C GLN A 51 -21.49 -30.94 10.82
N ASN A 52 -20.89 -29.80 11.20
CA ASN A 52 -21.13 -28.97 12.39
C ASN A 52 -20.33 -29.28 13.67
N ALA A 53 -19.23 -28.53 13.90
CA ALA A 53 -18.80 -27.99 15.19
C ALA A 53 -17.56 -27.09 14.99
N GLU A 54 -17.43 -26.09 15.85
CA GLU A 54 -16.63 -24.88 15.73
C GLU A 54 -15.10 -25.04 15.91
N SER A 55 -14.39 -24.04 15.36
CA SER A 55 -13.19 -23.39 15.90
C SER A 55 -11.79 -24.04 15.76
N GLN A 56 -10.81 -23.15 15.60
CA GLN A 56 -9.34 -23.34 15.61
C GLN A 56 -8.74 -23.93 14.32
N SER A 57 -7.62 -23.47 13.78
CA SER A 57 -6.71 -22.35 14.04
C SER A 57 -5.70 -22.41 12.89
N CYS A 58 -5.49 -21.34 12.13
CA CYS A 58 -4.31 -21.24 11.26
C CYS A 58 -3.29 -20.32 11.94
N SER A 59 -2.15 -20.88 12.33
CA SER A 59 -1.07 -20.13 12.95
C SER A 59 -0.39 -19.22 11.92
N GLY A 60 -0.82 -17.96 11.86
CA GLY A 60 -0.11 -16.88 11.16
C GLY A 60 1.05 -16.30 11.99
N PRO A 61 1.90 -15.44 11.41
CA PRO A 61 3.08 -14.89 12.07
C PRO A 61 2.75 -14.10 13.35
N ALA A 62 3.51 -14.34 14.42
CA ALA A 62 3.26 -13.93 15.81
C ALA A 62 3.22 -12.41 16.11
N HIS A 63 3.27 -11.52 15.12
CA HIS A 63 3.16 -10.07 15.35
C HIS A 63 1.70 -9.56 15.25
N GLN A 64 0.75 -10.39 14.79
CA GLN A 64 -0.60 -9.90 14.45
C GLN A 64 -1.68 -10.29 15.46
N GLU A 65 -1.31 -10.75 16.67
CA GLU A 65 -2.30 -11.24 17.62
C GLU A 65 -3.21 -10.13 18.20
N ARG A 66 -2.74 -8.90 18.30
CA ARG A 66 -3.62 -7.79 18.73
C ARG A 66 -4.47 -7.20 17.61
N ALA A 67 -4.17 -7.53 16.34
CA ALA A 67 -4.91 -6.97 15.21
C ALA A 67 -6.35 -7.51 15.14
N TYR A 68 -6.59 -8.72 15.66
CA TYR A 68 -7.93 -9.32 15.67
C TYR A 68 -8.80 -8.85 16.85
N GLU A 69 -8.22 -8.35 17.95
CA GLU A 69 -9.01 -7.82 19.10
C GLU A 69 -9.83 -6.57 18.73
N PHE A 70 -9.44 -5.84 17.67
CA PHE A 70 -10.17 -4.68 17.17
C PHE A 70 -11.15 -4.99 16.04
N VAL A 71 -11.38 -6.26 15.71
CA VAL A 71 -12.31 -6.68 14.66
C VAL A 71 -13.72 -6.76 15.24
N GLN A 72 -14.18 -5.67 15.84
CA GLN A 72 -15.62 -5.45 15.90
C GLN A 72 -16.06 -5.27 14.45
N CYS A 73 -16.87 -6.21 13.96
CA CYS A 73 -17.33 -6.24 12.57
C CYS A 73 -17.87 -4.83 12.20
N PRO A 74 -17.16 -4.03 11.37
CA PRO A 74 -17.52 -2.63 11.14
C PRO A 74 -18.83 -2.45 10.37
N MET A 75 -19.45 -3.55 9.96
CA MET A 75 -20.54 -3.59 8.98
C MET A 75 -21.94 -3.41 9.58
N ARG A 76 -22.07 -3.13 10.89
CA ARG A 76 -23.40 -2.94 11.51
C ARG A 76 -24.11 -1.64 11.12
N ALA A 77 -23.48 -0.77 10.32
CA ALA A 77 -24.00 0.55 10.00
C ALA A 77 -24.86 0.62 8.71
N SER A 78 -24.92 -0.43 7.89
CA SER A 78 -25.60 -0.37 6.59
C SER A 78 -26.60 -1.51 6.41
N THR A 79 -27.80 -1.17 5.92
CA THR A 79 -28.76 -2.12 5.38
C THR A 79 -28.11 -2.90 4.22
N LYS A 80 -28.44 -4.19 4.06
CA LYS A 80 -27.78 -5.06 3.07
C LYS A 80 -27.86 -4.54 1.63
N ASP A 81 -28.85 -3.71 1.34
CA ASP A 81 -29.09 -3.14 0.01
C ASP A 81 -28.20 -1.94 -0.32
N ASP A 82 -27.52 -1.35 0.68
CA ASP A 82 -26.65 -0.17 0.50
C ASP A 82 -25.18 -0.53 0.25
N ILE A 83 -24.84 -1.81 0.22
CA ILE A 83 -23.46 -2.26 -0.03
C ILE A 83 -23.21 -2.35 -1.53
N ASP A 84 -22.22 -1.60 -2.03
CA ASP A 84 -21.82 -1.66 -3.43
C ASP A 84 -21.17 -3.04 -3.71
N PRO A 85 -21.76 -3.89 -4.57
CA PRO A 85 -21.23 -5.23 -4.83
C PRO A 85 -19.89 -5.20 -5.58
N SER A 86 -19.51 -4.08 -6.20
CA SER A 86 -18.27 -3.96 -6.96
C SER A 86 -17.03 -3.83 -6.06
N ASN A 87 -17.19 -3.33 -4.84
CA ASN A 87 -16.10 -3.16 -3.89
C ASN A 87 -16.44 -3.63 -2.46
N MET A 88 -17.65 -4.17 -2.25
CA MET A 88 -18.19 -4.64 -0.97
C MET A 88 -18.12 -3.59 0.14
N MET A 89 -18.16 -2.30 -0.21
CA MET A 89 -18.11 -1.20 0.75
C MET A 89 -19.49 -0.57 0.95
N PRO A 90 -19.81 -0.16 2.19
CA PRO A 90 -20.98 0.67 2.44
C PRO A 90 -20.81 2.06 1.82
N PRO A 91 -21.89 2.85 1.75
CA PRO A 91 -21.83 4.20 1.23
C PRO A 91 -20.81 5.05 1.98
N PRO A 92 -20.12 5.98 1.28
CA PRO A 92 -19.05 6.75 1.88
C PRO A 92 -19.56 7.67 2.98
N ASN A 93 -19.02 7.50 4.20
CA ASN A 93 -19.33 8.39 5.31
C ASN A 93 -18.64 9.76 5.14
N GLN A 94 -19.45 10.80 4.93
CA GLN A 94 -19.05 12.20 4.79
C GLN A 94 -19.44 13.06 6.00
N THR A 95 -19.87 12.47 7.12
CA THR A 95 -20.12 13.23 8.35
C THR A 95 -18.80 13.55 9.05
N PRO A 96 -18.58 14.79 9.53
CA PRO A 96 -17.43 15.12 10.37
C PRO A 96 -17.35 14.22 11.62
N ALA A 97 -16.12 13.91 12.05
CA ALA A 97 -15.93 13.17 13.29
C ALA A 97 -16.23 14.06 14.53
N PRO A 98 -16.67 13.49 15.67
CA PRO A 98 -17.04 14.26 16.86
C PRO A 98 -15.97 15.26 17.34
N ASP A 99 -14.69 14.87 17.26
CA ASP A 99 -13.55 15.68 17.71
C ASP A 99 -12.76 16.29 16.53
N GLN A 100 -13.39 16.48 15.37
CA GLN A 100 -12.72 17.06 14.22
C GLN A 100 -12.50 18.57 14.42
N PRO A 101 -11.25 19.07 14.33
CA PRO A 101 -10.93 20.44 14.73
C PRO A 101 -11.39 21.52 13.73
N PHE A 102 -11.63 21.16 12.47
CA PHE A 102 -12.05 22.10 11.42
C PHE A 102 -12.92 21.40 10.37
N SER A 103 -13.70 22.18 9.61
CA SER A 103 -14.51 21.65 8.50
C SER A 103 -13.62 21.25 7.32
N LEU A 104 -13.98 20.14 6.68
CA LEU A 104 -13.30 19.61 5.50
C LEU A 104 -14.23 19.63 4.29
N SER A 105 -13.65 19.78 3.10
CA SER A 105 -14.42 19.75 1.86
C SER A 105 -15.06 18.39 1.63
N LEU A 106 -16.33 18.40 1.20
CA LEU A 106 -17.05 17.20 0.76
C LEU A 106 -16.95 16.99 -0.76
N ASN A 107 -16.35 17.95 -1.47
CA ASN A 107 -16.21 17.90 -2.92
C ASN A 107 -15.30 16.76 -3.33
N ARG A 108 -15.69 16.09 -4.41
CA ARG A 108 -14.94 14.98 -5.00
C ARG A 108 -14.50 15.36 -6.40
N GLU A 109 -13.35 14.84 -6.80
CA GLU A 109 -12.75 15.08 -8.11
C GLU A 109 -12.85 13.80 -8.96
N GLU A 110 -13.29 13.95 -10.21
CA GLU A 110 -13.29 12.87 -11.19
C GLU A 110 -11.88 12.73 -11.80
N SER A 111 -11.38 11.50 -11.86
CA SER A 111 -10.05 11.18 -12.38
C SER A 111 -10.05 11.12 -13.91
N LYS A 112 -8.87 10.96 -14.52
CA LYS A 112 -8.77 10.57 -15.95
C LYS A 112 -8.63 9.05 -16.14
N ILE A 113 -8.72 8.31 -15.04
CA ILE A 113 -8.56 6.86 -15.01
C ILE A 113 -9.93 6.21 -15.25
N PRO A 114 -10.11 5.45 -16.34
CA PRO A 114 -11.38 4.78 -16.62
C PRO A 114 -11.65 3.66 -15.61
N ARG A 115 -12.91 3.48 -15.23
CA ARG A 115 -13.37 2.34 -14.44
C ARG A 115 -13.66 1.16 -15.37
N ALA A 116 -13.16 -0.02 -14.99
CA ALA A 116 -13.43 -1.23 -15.74
C ALA A 116 -14.94 -1.51 -15.85
N ASN A 117 -15.37 -1.98 -17.03
CA ASN A 117 -16.76 -2.36 -17.34
C ASN A 117 -17.79 -1.22 -17.21
N THR A 118 -17.36 0.04 -17.26
CA THR A 118 -18.25 1.22 -17.25
C THR A 118 -17.67 2.33 -18.13
N ASP A 119 -18.53 3.20 -18.67
CA ASP A 119 -18.10 4.40 -19.41
C ASP A 119 -17.77 5.60 -18.49
N LYS A 120 -17.45 5.34 -17.22
CA LYS A 120 -17.19 6.36 -16.19
C LYS A 120 -15.75 6.30 -15.73
N ASN A 121 -15.25 7.40 -15.20
CA ASN A 121 -13.93 7.43 -14.57
C ASN A 121 -14.01 7.16 -13.06
N TRP A 122 -12.85 6.89 -12.46
CA TRP A 122 -12.75 6.80 -11.01
C TRP A 122 -13.01 8.19 -10.40
N VAL A 123 -13.58 8.20 -9.20
CA VAL A 123 -13.84 9.46 -8.48
C VAL A 123 -13.09 9.41 -7.16
N TYR A 124 -12.15 10.33 -6.98
CA TYR A 124 -11.32 10.42 -5.79
C TYR A 124 -12.18 10.71 -4.54
N PRO A 125 -11.74 10.26 -3.35
CA PRO A 125 -12.40 10.60 -2.10
C PRO A 125 -12.29 12.10 -1.81
N SER A 126 -13.31 12.65 -1.13
CA SER A 126 -13.24 14.02 -0.60
C SER A 126 -12.30 14.10 0.60
N GLU A 127 -11.99 15.33 1.04
CA GLU A 127 -11.16 15.56 2.23
C GLU A 127 -11.77 14.94 3.48
N GLN A 128 -13.08 15.08 3.65
CA GLN A 128 -13.79 14.47 4.76
C GLN A 128 -13.78 12.93 4.70
N MET A 129 -13.92 12.36 3.50
CA MET A 129 -13.82 10.91 3.32
C MET A 129 -12.43 10.39 3.69
N PHE A 130 -11.38 11.11 3.28
CA PHE A 130 -9.99 10.78 3.60
C PHE A 130 -9.75 10.82 5.11
N TRP A 131 -10.15 11.90 5.78
CA TRP A 131 -10.05 12.04 7.24
C TRP A 131 -10.74 10.89 7.97
N ASN A 132 -11.98 10.58 7.60
CA ASN A 132 -12.74 9.48 8.20
C ASN A 132 -12.08 8.12 7.93
N ALA A 133 -11.50 7.92 6.76
CA ALA A 133 -10.77 6.69 6.43
C ALA A 133 -9.50 6.54 7.28
N MET A 134 -8.76 7.62 7.51
CA MET A 134 -7.57 7.61 8.36
C MET A 134 -7.93 7.28 9.82
N LEU A 135 -9.02 7.84 10.34
CA LEU A 135 -9.53 7.49 11.67
C LEU A 135 -9.88 5.99 11.79
N ARG A 136 -10.53 5.40 10.77
CA ARG A 136 -10.82 3.96 10.74
C ARG A 136 -9.56 3.09 10.72
N LYS A 137 -8.47 3.58 10.12
CA LYS A 137 -7.16 2.93 10.15
C LYS A 137 -6.44 3.08 11.50
N GLY A 138 -7.03 3.77 12.47
CA GLY A 138 -6.46 3.97 13.79
C GLY A 138 -5.57 5.21 13.91
N TRP A 139 -5.48 6.05 12.87
CA TRP A 139 -4.70 7.28 12.93
C TRP A 139 -5.25 8.23 14.01
N LYS A 140 -4.37 8.84 14.79
CA LYS A 140 -4.71 9.78 15.87
C LYS A 140 -4.09 11.14 15.55
N TRP A 141 -4.92 12.09 15.15
CA TRP A 141 -4.51 13.47 14.82
C TRP A 141 -4.13 14.33 16.04
N LYS A 142 -3.70 13.72 17.16
CA LYS A 142 -3.65 14.37 18.48
C LYS A 142 -2.45 15.29 18.71
N GLU A 143 -1.47 15.31 17.81
CA GLU A 143 -0.15 15.93 18.07
C GLU A 143 0.43 16.70 16.87
N ASP A 144 -0.20 16.62 15.70
CA ASP A 144 0.28 17.32 14.50
C ASP A 144 -0.51 18.62 14.33
N ASP A 145 0.18 19.75 14.17
CA ASP A 145 -0.37 21.07 13.81
C ASP A 145 -0.95 21.07 12.37
N LEU A 146 -1.78 20.08 12.04
CA LEU A 146 -2.41 19.95 10.74
C LEU A 146 -3.45 21.04 10.59
N LYS A 147 -3.25 21.83 9.56
CA LYS A 147 -4.18 22.88 9.17
C LYS A 147 -5.13 22.37 8.08
N PRO A 148 -6.28 23.02 7.89
CA PRO A 148 -7.19 22.69 6.78
C PRO A 148 -6.47 22.62 5.43
N GLU A 149 -5.50 23.52 5.20
CA GLU A 149 -4.74 23.58 3.95
C GLU A 149 -3.88 22.33 3.70
N ASP A 150 -3.39 21.69 4.78
CA ASP A 150 -2.57 20.49 4.66
C ASP A 150 -3.40 19.33 4.10
N MET A 151 -4.67 19.22 4.49
CA MET A 151 -5.56 18.19 3.95
C MET A 151 -5.76 18.36 2.45
N SER A 152 -6.00 19.60 2.00
CA SER A 152 -6.14 19.92 0.58
C SER A 152 -4.87 19.59 -0.19
N ASN A 153 -3.71 19.93 0.35
CA ASN A 153 -2.42 19.68 -0.27
C ASN A 153 -2.12 18.18 -0.38
N ILE A 154 -2.32 17.42 0.71
CA ILE A 154 -2.13 15.98 0.75
C ILE A 154 -2.96 15.33 -0.35
N ILE A 155 -4.24 15.63 -0.43
CA ILE A 155 -5.14 14.97 -1.39
C ILE A 155 -4.79 15.33 -2.82
N LYS A 156 -4.49 16.61 -3.11
CA LYS A 156 -4.03 17.02 -4.45
C LYS A 156 -2.76 16.29 -4.88
N ILE A 157 -1.80 16.14 -3.97
CA ILE A 157 -0.56 15.40 -4.25
C ILE A 157 -0.85 13.93 -4.55
N HIS A 158 -1.71 13.28 -3.76
CA HIS A 158 -2.09 11.88 -3.98
C HIS A 158 -2.83 11.68 -5.30
N ASN A 159 -3.82 12.54 -5.61
CA ASN A 159 -4.56 12.47 -6.86
C ASN A 159 -3.60 12.64 -8.04
N GLN A 160 -2.72 13.64 -7.98
CA GLN A 160 -1.73 13.89 -9.04
C GLN A 160 -0.74 12.73 -9.20
N ASN A 161 -0.33 12.10 -8.09
CA ASN A 161 0.52 10.91 -8.14
C ASN A 161 -0.20 9.75 -8.85
N ASN A 162 -1.48 9.52 -8.55
CA ASN A 162 -2.29 8.49 -9.22
C ASN A 162 -2.43 8.76 -10.73
N GLU A 163 -2.70 10.00 -11.13
CA GLU A 163 -2.81 10.39 -12.54
C GLU A 163 -1.49 10.18 -13.31
N GLN A 164 -0.37 10.53 -12.68
CA GLN A 164 0.95 10.30 -13.26
C GLN A 164 1.25 8.81 -13.37
N ALA A 165 1.01 8.04 -12.31
CA ALA A 165 1.19 6.58 -12.32
C ALA A 165 0.34 5.92 -13.42
N TRP A 166 -0.90 6.37 -13.60
CA TRP A 166 -1.75 5.89 -14.70
C TRP A 166 -1.16 6.21 -16.07
N THR A 167 -0.65 7.42 -16.26
CA THR A 167 0.02 7.81 -17.51
C THR A 167 1.24 6.93 -17.80
N GLU A 168 2.03 6.59 -16.79
CA GLU A 168 3.18 5.69 -16.94
C GLU A 168 2.75 4.25 -17.25
N ILE A 169 1.64 3.77 -16.66
CA ILE A 169 1.05 2.46 -16.99
C ILE A 169 0.67 2.43 -18.47
N LEU A 170 -0.03 3.44 -18.97
CA LEU A 170 -0.43 3.51 -20.39
C LEU A 170 0.78 3.51 -21.33
N LYS A 171 1.85 4.24 -20.99
CA LYS A 171 3.10 4.22 -21.75
C LYS A 171 3.71 2.81 -21.75
N TRP A 172 3.74 2.16 -20.59
CA TRP A 172 4.26 0.80 -20.46
C TRP A 172 3.45 -0.21 -21.28
N GLU A 173 2.11 -0.16 -21.22
CA GLU A 173 1.23 -1.03 -22.01
C GLU A 173 1.43 -0.83 -23.51
N ALA A 174 1.57 0.42 -23.96
CA ALA A 174 1.83 0.73 -25.36
C ALA A 174 3.17 0.14 -25.87
N LEU A 175 4.21 0.09 -25.03
CA LEU A 175 5.49 -0.52 -25.38
C LEU A 175 5.41 -2.06 -25.49
N HIS A 176 4.42 -2.68 -24.85
CA HIS A 176 4.26 -4.14 -24.80
C HIS A 176 3.04 -4.63 -25.59
N ALA A 177 2.38 -3.74 -26.33
CA ALA A 177 1.33 -4.10 -27.27
C ALA A 177 1.93 -4.97 -28.39
N LYS A 178 1.35 -6.17 -28.59
CA LYS A 178 1.76 -7.12 -29.63
C LYS A 178 1.01 -6.89 -30.93
#